data_AF-A0A7X9H183-F1
#
_entry.id   AF-A0A7X9H183-F1
#
_cell.length_a   1.000
_cell.length_b   1.000
_cell.length_c   1.000
_cell.angle_alpha   90.00
_cell.angle_beta   90.00
_cell.angle_gamma   90.00
#
_symmetry.space_group_name_H-M   'P 1'
#
loop_
_entity.id
_entity.type
_entity.pdbx_description
1 polymer ?
#
loop_
_entity_poly.entity_id
_entity_poly.type
_entity_poly.pdbx_seq_one_letter_code
_entity_poly.pdbx_strand_id
1 'polypeptide(L)'
;MSKIKTNNLIGKCGFYCGSCPTYVKGECTGCRTAHNKGDCYTFDCVDNKKIDYCGLCEDFPCNEIMTREKATVLDLRWLQWKKSQRDSG
;
A
#
# COMPACT_ATOMS: atom_id res chain seq x y z
N MET A 1 -20.08 16.47 13.88
CA MET A 1 -19.46 15.53 12.92
C MET A 1 -18.51 16.28 12.00
N SER A 2 -17.20 16.19 12.24
CA SER A 2 -16.23 16.74 11.28
C SER A 2 -16.23 15.88 10.03
N LYS A 3 -16.52 16.52 8.89
CA LYS A 3 -16.51 15.92 7.55
C LYS A 3 -15.15 15.24 7.32
N ILE A 4 -15.12 13.91 7.27
CA ILE A 4 -13.95 13.17 6.79
C ILE A 4 -13.78 13.60 5.33
N LYS A 5 -12.74 14.38 5.03
CA LYS A 5 -12.37 14.68 3.64
C LYS A 5 -12.05 13.34 2.97
N THR A 6 -12.74 13.01 1.88
CA THR A 6 -12.56 11.81 1.03
C THR A 6 -11.24 11.83 0.26
N ASN A 7 -10.15 12.26 0.91
CA ASN A 7 -8.83 12.37 0.32
C ASN A 7 -8.09 11.04 0.49
N ASN A 8 -7.85 10.34 -0.62
CA ASN A 8 -6.91 9.24 -0.80
C ASN A 8 -6.82 8.23 0.36
N LEU A 9 -7.91 7.50 0.61
CA LEU A 9 -8.00 6.45 1.62
C LEU A 9 -7.19 5.18 1.28
N ILE A 10 -6.53 5.13 0.12
CA ILE A 10 -5.64 4.02 -0.22
C ILE A 10 -4.24 4.39 0.28
N GLY A 11 -3.72 3.62 1.23
CA GLY A 11 -2.36 3.76 1.72
C GLY A 11 -1.34 3.44 0.62
N LYS A 12 -0.07 3.86 0.81
CA LYS A 12 1.00 3.64 -0.17
C LYS A 12 1.22 2.16 -0.47
N CYS A 13 1.02 1.26 0.50
CA CYS A 13 1.05 -0.19 0.29
C CYS A 13 -0.18 -0.78 -0.43
N GLY A 14 -1.22 0.02 -0.71
CA GLY A 14 -2.49 -0.43 -1.30
C GLY A 14 -3.58 -0.78 -0.28
N PHE A 15 -3.28 -0.74 1.03
CA PHE A 15 -4.29 -0.97 2.07
C PHE A 15 -5.32 0.16 2.12
N TYR A 16 -6.61 -0.17 2.17
CA TYR A 16 -7.67 0.82 2.26
C TYR A 16 -7.92 1.24 3.72
N CYS A 17 -7.49 2.45 4.11
CA CYS A 17 -7.66 3.01 5.44
C CYS A 17 -9.14 3.11 5.88
N GLY A 18 -10.07 3.23 4.93
CA GLY A 18 -11.51 3.27 5.23
C GLY A 18 -12.05 1.97 5.84
N SER A 19 -11.34 0.84 5.71
CA SER A 19 -11.70 -0.42 6.39
C SER A 19 -11.00 -0.61 7.73
N CYS A 20 -10.16 0.33 8.19
CA CYS A 20 -9.43 0.23 9.44
C CYS A 20 -10.21 0.86 10.61
N PRO A 21 -10.58 0.08 11.65
CA PRO A 21 -11.32 0.61 12.79
C PRO A 21 -10.59 1.76 13.51
N THR A 22 -9.26 1.69 13.64
CA THR A 22 -8.44 2.72 14.29
C THR A 22 -8.43 4.03 13.50
N TYR A 23 -8.38 3.96 12.16
CA TYR A 23 -8.49 5.16 11.32
C TYR A 23 -9.90 5.77 11.39
N VAL A 24 -10.94 4.93 11.30
CA VAL A 24 -12.34 5.39 11.35
C VAL A 24 -12.68 6.05 12.70
N LYS A 25 -12.07 5.61 13.79
CA LYS A 25 -12.20 6.25 15.11
C LYS A 25 -11.40 7.54 15.27
N GLY A 26 -10.54 7.90 14.31
CA GLY A 26 -9.67 9.08 14.38
C GLY A 26 -8.42 8.89 15.25
N GLU A 27 -8.10 7.67 15.65
CA GLU A 27 -6.92 7.33 16.47
C GLU A 27 -5.65 7.11 15.61
N CYS A 28 -5.80 7.09 14.28
CA CYS A 28 -4.72 6.98 13.32
C CYS A 28 -4.91 8.01 12.21
N THR A 29 -3.84 8.71 11.84
CA THR A 29 -3.86 9.74 10.77
C THR A 29 -3.73 9.16 9.36
N GLY A 30 -3.48 7.85 9.24
CA GLY A 30 -3.26 7.15 7.98
C GLY A 30 -1.80 7.21 7.52
N CYS A 31 -1.36 6.19 6.77
CA CYS A 31 0.06 6.00 6.45
C CYS A 31 0.69 7.17 5.68
N ARG A 32 -0.12 7.90 4.90
CA ARG A 32 0.32 9.07 4.10
C ARG A 32 0.72 10.27 4.96
N THR A 33 0.24 10.32 6.19
CA THR A 33 0.53 11.38 7.15
C THR A 33 1.38 10.86 8.31
N ALA A 34 1.23 9.59 8.69
CA ALA A 34 1.91 8.99 9.82
C ALA A 34 3.38 8.62 9.55
N HIS A 35 3.77 8.40 8.29
CA HIS A 35 5.14 8.02 7.93
C HIS A 35 5.90 9.16 7.27
N ASN A 36 7.19 9.20 7.58
CA ASN A 36 8.20 9.98 6.88
C ASN A 36 9.12 9.06 6.07
N LYS A 37 9.99 9.68 5.27
CA LYS A 37 11.00 8.96 4.50
C LYS A 37 11.86 8.08 5.41
N GLY A 38 11.99 6.79 5.09
CA GLY A 38 12.74 5.80 5.86
C GLY A 38 11.91 4.98 6.85
N ASP A 39 10.68 5.38 7.17
CA ASP A 39 9.84 4.66 8.15
C ASP A 39 9.17 3.41 7.57
N CYS A 40 8.95 3.39 6.25
CA CYS A 40 8.29 2.31 5.54
C CYS A 40 8.88 2.18 4.13
N TYR A 41 9.43 1.00 3.83
CA TYR A 41 9.99 0.72 2.51
C TYR A 41 9.01 1.03 1.37
N THR A 42 7.76 0.59 1.49
CA THR A 42 6.77 0.73 0.41
C THR A 42 6.29 2.15 0.24
N PHE A 43 6.29 2.94 1.33
CA PHE A 43 6.07 4.37 1.25
C PHE A 43 7.14 5.02 0.37
N ASP A 44 8.42 4.78 0.69
CA ASP A 44 9.55 5.34 -0.05
C ASP A 44 9.59 4.85 -1.50
N CYS A 45 9.33 3.56 -1.73
CA CYS A 45 9.34 2.96 -3.06
C CYS A 45 8.28 3.59 -3.97
N VAL A 46 7.07 3.82 -3.45
CA VAL A 46 5.95 4.43 -4.18
C VAL A 46 6.24 5.91 -4.46
N ASP A 47 6.80 6.65 -3.50
CA ASP A 47 7.20 8.05 -3.70
C ASP A 47 8.32 8.18 -4.74
N ASN A 48 9.34 7.33 -4.68
CA ASN A 48 10.44 7.32 -5.64
C ASN A 48 9.97 6.96 -7.06
N LYS A 49 9.03 6.02 -7.19
CA LYS A 49 8.41 5.63 -8.48
C LYS A 49 7.34 6.63 -8.95
N LYS A 50 6.99 7.65 -8.14
CA LYS A 50 5.96 8.66 -8.44
C LYS A 50 4.58 8.06 -8.80
N ILE A 51 4.23 6.95 -8.17
CA ILE A 51 2.90 6.34 -8.28
C ILE A 51 2.09 6.59 -7.01
N ASP A 52 0.77 6.41 -7.05
CA ASP A 52 -0.05 6.69 -5.87
C ASP A 52 0.01 5.59 -4.81
N TYR A 53 0.03 4.33 -5.22
CA TYR A 53 0.15 3.16 -4.35
C TYR A 53 0.78 1.99 -5.09
N CYS A 54 1.32 1.03 -4.34
CA CYS A 54 2.14 -0.07 -4.86
C CYS A 54 1.45 -0.90 -5.97
N GLY A 55 0.13 -1.07 -5.88
CA GLY A 55 -0.67 -1.78 -6.89
C GLY A 55 -0.70 -1.14 -8.28
N LEU A 56 -0.27 0.11 -8.43
CA LEU A 56 -0.12 0.78 -9.73
C LEU A 56 1.27 0.56 -10.36
N CYS A 57 2.16 -0.18 -9.70
CA CYS A 57 3.47 -0.47 -10.24
C CYS A 57 3.34 -1.38 -11.48
N GLU A 58 4.01 -1.04 -12.57
CA GLU A 58 4.03 -1.86 -13.80
C GLU A 58 4.59 -3.26 -13.54
N ASP A 59 5.56 -3.36 -12.63
CA ASP A 59 6.15 -4.61 -12.20
C ASP A 59 5.30 -5.36 -11.17
N PHE A 60 4.08 -4.90 -10.84
CA PHE A 60 3.28 -5.52 -9.78
C PHE A 60 2.86 -6.96 -10.17
N PRO A 61 3.00 -7.93 -9.25
CA PRO A 61 3.75 -7.88 -8.01
C PRO A 61 5.26 -8.02 -8.28
N CYS A 62 6.06 -7.08 -7.74
CA CYS A 62 7.50 -7.06 -7.94
C CYS A 62 8.22 -7.93 -6.91
N ASN A 63 9.49 -8.26 -7.15
CA ASN A 63 10.25 -9.13 -6.24
C ASN A 63 10.32 -8.56 -4.82
N GLU A 64 10.40 -7.24 -4.66
CA GLU A 64 10.51 -6.58 -3.34
C GLU A 64 9.30 -6.88 -2.46
N ILE A 65 8.07 -6.75 -2.96
CA ILE A 65 6.87 -7.05 -2.15
C ILE A 65 6.65 -8.55 -1.93
N MET A 66 7.33 -9.41 -2.70
CA MET A 66 7.26 -10.86 -2.54
C MET A 66 8.26 -11.41 -1.52
N THR A 67 9.38 -10.71 -1.29
CA THR A 67 10.47 -11.21 -0.45
C THR A 67 10.71 -10.38 0.80
N ARG A 68 10.40 -9.09 0.79
CA ARG A 68 10.64 -8.19 1.91
C ARG A 68 9.51 -8.27 2.93
N GLU A 69 9.88 -8.53 4.18
CA GLU A 69 8.94 -8.52 5.30
C GLU A 69 8.26 -7.15 5.44
N LYS A 70 6.96 -7.13 5.72
CA LYS A 70 6.15 -5.92 5.98
C LYS A 70 6.10 -4.90 4.82
N ALA A 71 6.53 -5.27 3.61
CA ALA A 71 6.41 -4.40 2.43
C ALA A 71 4.97 -4.35 1.86
N THR A 72 4.13 -5.31 2.21
CA THR A 72 2.74 -5.35 1.73
C THR A 72 1.84 -5.99 2.79
N VAL A 73 0.56 -5.64 2.73
CA VAL A 73 -0.50 -6.26 3.53
C VAL A 73 -1.17 -7.43 2.81
N LEU A 74 -0.79 -7.67 1.54
CA LEU A 74 -1.41 -8.65 0.67
C LEU A 74 -0.86 -10.04 0.95
N ASP A 75 -1.73 -11.04 0.85
CA ASP A 75 -1.36 -12.44 1.04
C ASP A 75 -0.32 -12.91 -0.01
N LEU A 76 0.69 -13.65 0.45
CA LEU A 76 1.78 -14.10 -0.41
C LEU A 76 1.31 -15.06 -1.51
N ARG A 77 0.36 -15.95 -1.23
CA ARG A 77 -0.17 -16.89 -2.23
C ARG A 77 -0.96 -16.13 -3.30
N TRP A 78 -1.73 -15.12 -2.89
CA TRP A 78 -2.42 -14.23 -3.81
C TRP A 78 -1.43 -13.47 -4.72
N LEU A 79 -0.32 -12.96 -4.17
CA LEU A 79 0.73 -12.31 -4.96
C LEU A 79 1.37 -13.28 -5.95
N GLN A 80 1.68 -14.51 -5.54
CA GLN A 80 2.21 -15.55 -6.43
C GLN A 80 1.25 -15.86 -7.58
N TRP A 81 -0.04 -16.00 -7.30
CA TRP A 81 -1.06 -16.20 -8.33
C TRP A 81 -1.18 -15.00 -9.28
N LYS A 82 -1.13 -13.76 -8.76
CA LYS A 82 -1.13 -12.56 -9.61
C LYS A 82 0.09 -12.49 -10.51
N LYS A 83 1.26 -12.85 -10.00
CA LYS A 83 2.49 -12.93 -10.79
C LYS A 83 2.34 -13.92 -11.95
N SER A 84 1.82 -15.12 -11.68
CA SER A 84 1.66 -16.13 -12.73
C SER A 84 0.70 -15.69 -13.83
N GLN A 85 -0.32 -14.89 -13.52
CA GLN A 85 -1.22 -14.32 -14.54
C GLN A 85 -0.53 -13.33 -15.46
N ARG A 86 0.31 -12.45 -14.91
CA ARG A 86 1.09 -11.49 -15.69
C ARG A 86 2.10 -12.19 -16.59
N ASP A 87 2.81 -13.17 -16.05
CA ASP A 87 3.88 -13.86 -16.77
C ASP A 87 3.34 -14.86 -17.83
N SER A 88 2.03 -15.15 -17.83
CA SER A 88 1.36 -16.01 -18.82
C SER A 88 0.75 -15.24 -20.00
N GLY A 89 0.81 -13.90 -19.99
CA GLY A 89 0.30 -13.03 -21.07
C GLY A 89 1.44 -12.42 -21.85
#